data_AF-A0A060BIX0-F1
#
_entry.id   AF-A0A060BIX0-F1
#
_cell.length_a   1.000
_cell.length_b   1.000
_cell.length_c   1.000
_cell.angle_alpha   90.00
_cell.angle_beta   90.00
_cell.angle_gamma   90.00
#
_symmetry.space_group_name_H-M   'P 1'
#
loop_
_entity.id
_entity.type
_entity.pdbx_description
1 polymer ?
#
loop_
_entity_poly.entity_id
_entity_poly.type
_entity_poly.pdbx_seq_one_letter_code
_entity_poly.pdbx_strand_id
1 'polypeptide(L)'
;TWRRAESLVRQIVHGKRFMREEFGVDSKILWLPDVFGYSAALPQILKRSGVDYFMTTKISWNEFNRMPYDTFMWQGLDGTEVLTYFISTQDYNKDKPVNFTTYNGDTTPTQVLGCWNRYQQKEINRTVLNCFGFGDGGGGPTKPMLERLERTDKGLPGM
;
A
#
# COMPACT_ATOMS: atom_id res chain seq x y z
N THR A 1 -23.97 -8.38 2.07
CA THR A 1 -24.69 -9.43 1.32
C THR A 1 -23.69 -10.48 0.86
N TRP A 2 -23.98 -11.77 1.08
CA TRP A 2 -23.09 -12.92 0.81
C TRP A 2 -22.43 -12.94 -0.57
N ARG A 3 -23.12 -12.45 -1.61
CA ARG A 3 -22.61 -12.37 -2.99
C ARG A 3 -21.30 -11.56 -3.13
N ARG A 4 -21.09 -10.53 -2.30
CA ARG A 4 -19.86 -9.72 -2.36
C ARG A 4 -18.65 -10.47 -1.81
N ALA A 5 -18.85 -11.28 -0.77
CA ALA A 5 -17.77 -12.07 -0.16
C ALA A 5 -17.34 -13.20 -1.10
N GLU A 6 -18.29 -13.90 -1.71
CA GLU A 6 -17.99 -14.96 -2.69
C GLU A 6 -17.23 -14.40 -3.90
N SER A 7 -17.64 -13.24 -4.42
CA SER A 7 -16.96 -12.58 -5.54
C SER A 7 -15.49 -12.29 -5.22
N LEU A 8 -15.21 -11.72 -4.04
CA LEU A 8 -13.84 -11.45 -3.60
C LEU A 8 -13.01 -12.73 -3.48
N VAL A 9 -13.56 -13.78 -2.86
CA VAL A 9 -12.88 -15.08 -2.75
C VAL A 9 -12.55 -15.64 -4.13
N ARG A 10 -13.50 -15.60 -5.08
CA ARG A 10 -13.28 -16.06 -6.45
C ARG A 10 -12.20 -15.24 -7.17
N GLN A 11 -12.17 -13.92 -7.00
CA GLN A 11 -11.11 -13.07 -7.56
C GLN A 11 -9.73 -13.47 -7.03
N ILE A 12 -9.60 -13.68 -5.72
CA ILE A 12 -8.33 -14.12 -5.11
C ILE A 12 -7.91 -15.49 -5.63
N VAL A 13 -8.83 -16.46 -5.66
CA VAL A 13 -8.55 -17.82 -6.13
C VAL A 13 -8.12 -17.83 -7.60
N HIS A 14 -8.83 -17.10 -8.46
CA HIS A 14 -8.47 -17.00 -9.88
C HIS A 14 -7.13 -16.29 -10.09
N GLY A 15 -6.90 -15.16 -9.42
CA GLY A 15 -5.63 -14.43 -9.52
C GLY A 15 -4.45 -15.27 -9.05
N LYS A 16 -4.56 -15.95 -7.90
CA LYS A 16 -3.50 -16.83 -7.40
C LYS A 16 -3.25 -18.03 -8.30
N ARG A 17 -4.30 -18.64 -8.86
CA ARG A 17 -4.15 -19.75 -9.81
C ARG A 17 -3.38 -19.31 -11.06
N PHE A 18 -3.79 -18.20 -11.66
CA PHE A 18 -3.10 -17.61 -12.82
C PHE A 18 -1.62 -17.31 -12.53
N MET A 19 -1.33 -16.64 -11.39
CA MET A 19 0.05 -16.33 -11.01
C MET A 19 0.93 -17.57 -10.84
N ARG A 20 0.33 -18.67 -10.36
CA ARG A 20 1.03 -19.95 -10.19
C ARG A 20 1.27 -20.66 -11.52
N GLU A 21 0.25 -20.70 -12.39
CA GLU A 21 0.31 -21.39 -13.67
C GLU A 21 1.25 -20.69 -14.66
N GLU A 22 1.18 -19.36 -14.75
CA GLU A 22 1.95 -18.59 -15.74
C GLU A 22 3.36 -18.21 -15.25
N PHE A 23 3.53 -17.95 -13.95
CA PHE A 23 4.79 -17.42 -13.42
C PHE A 23 5.44 -18.30 -12.35
N GLY A 24 4.78 -19.37 -11.91
CA GLY A 24 5.29 -20.22 -10.83
C GLY A 24 5.31 -19.54 -9.45
N VAL A 25 4.60 -18.42 -9.27
CA VAL A 25 4.61 -17.62 -8.04
C VAL A 25 3.28 -17.72 -7.29
N ASP A 26 3.33 -17.92 -5.98
CA ASP A 26 2.15 -17.79 -5.11
C ASP A 26 2.10 -16.40 -4.46
N SER A 27 1.27 -15.50 -4.99
CA SER A 27 1.14 -14.14 -4.42
C SER A 27 0.65 -14.17 -2.97
N LYS A 28 1.39 -13.51 -2.08
CA LYS A 28 1.09 -13.40 -0.64
C LYS A 28 0.48 -12.05 -0.24
N ILE A 29 0.29 -11.14 -1.19
CA ILE A 29 -0.11 -9.75 -0.94
C ILE A 29 -1.42 -9.47 -1.68
N LEU A 30 -2.39 -8.89 -0.98
CA LEU A 30 -3.52 -8.22 -1.61
C LEU A 30 -3.24 -6.72 -1.71
N TRP A 31 -3.08 -6.24 -2.95
CA TRP A 31 -2.84 -4.83 -3.28
C TRP A 31 -4.12 -4.16 -3.77
N LEU A 32 -4.74 -3.31 -2.94
CA LEU A 32 -5.97 -2.57 -3.29
C LEU A 32 -5.84 -1.09 -2.91
N PRO A 33 -5.03 -0.29 -3.63
CA PRO A 33 -4.75 1.09 -3.26
C PRO A 33 -5.96 2.01 -3.43
N ASP A 34 -6.88 1.70 -4.35
CA ASP A 34 -7.96 2.59 -4.81
C ASP A 34 -9.37 2.04 -4.52
N VAL A 35 -9.56 1.37 -3.38
CA VAL A 35 -10.88 0.85 -2.97
C VAL A 35 -11.44 1.66 -1.79
N PHE A 36 -12.68 2.11 -1.93
CA PHE A 36 -13.38 2.88 -0.89
C PHE A 36 -14.01 1.96 0.16
N GLY A 37 -13.28 1.75 1.26
CA GLY A 37 -13.73 1.00 2.42
C GLY A 37 -13.58 -0.52 2.27
N TYR A 38 -13.46 -1.21 3.41
CA TYR A 38 -13.17 -2.64 3.44
C TYR A 38 -14.04 -3.35 4.49
N SER A 39 -14.34 -4.62 4.22
CA SER A 39 -15.13 -5.45 5.13
C SER A 39 -14.29 -5.91 6.33
N ALA A 40 -14.88 -5.93 7.53
CA ALA A 40 -14.25 -6.49 8.73
C ALA A 40 -13.99 -8.01 8.65
N ALA A 41 -14.56 -8.71 7.67
CA ALA A 41 -14.27 -10.11 7.38
C ALA A 41 -13.03 -10.30 6.48
N LEU A 42 -12.44 -9.22 5.96
CA LEU A 42 -11.33 -9.30 5.02
C LEU A 42 -10.11 -10.05 5.60
N PRO A 43 -9.65 -9.79 6.85
CA PRO A 43 -8.53 -10.54 7.42
C PRO A 43 -8.73 -12.06 7.39
N GLN A 44 -9.92 -12.54 7.76
CA GLN A 44 -10.28 -13.96 7.71
C GLN A 44 -10.20 -14.52 6.29
N ILE A 45 -10.76 -13.81 5.31
CA ILE A 45 -10.77 -14.24 3.90
C ILE A 45 -9.35 -14.34 3.36
N LEU A 46 -8.49 -13.35 3.64
CA LEU A 46 -7.11 -13.33 3.17
C LEU A 46 -6.31 -14.47 3.75
N LYS A 47 -6.37 -14.66 5.08
CA LYS A 47 -5.60 -15.70 5.76
C LYS A 47 -5.99 -17.09 5.25
N ARG A 48 -7.29 -17.38 5.10
CA ARG A 48 -7.78 -18.64 4.53
C ARG A 48 -7.41 -18.84 3.06
N SER A 49 -7.14 -17.75 2.34
CA SER A 49 -6.69 -17.78 0.94
C SER A 49 -5.16 -17.81 0.79
N GLY A 50 -4.41 -17.93 1.91
CA GLY A 50 -2.95 -17.92 1.92
C GLY A 50 -2.36 -16.58 1.46
N VAL A 51 -3.03 -15.47 1.80
CA VAL A 51 -2.57 -14.09 1.61
C VAL A 51 -2.30 -13.53 2.99
N ASP A 52 -1.04 -13.17 3.26
CA ASP A 52 -0.56 -12.80 4.60
C ASP A 52 -0.42 -11.29 4.79
N TYR A 53 -0.47 -10.53 3.69
CA TYR A 53 -0.25 -9.09 3.68
C TYR A 53 -1.36 -8.35 2.94
N PHE A 54 -1.75 -7.19 3.47
CA PHE A 54 -2.73 -6.31 2.86
C PHE A 54 -2.18 -4.89 2.70
N MET A 55 -2.46 -4.26 1.54
CA MET A 55 -2.03 -2.89 1.27
C MET A 55 -3.14 -2.03 0.65
N THR A 56 -3.22 -0.78 1.11
CA THR A 56 -4.19 0.23 0.64
C THR A 56 -3.68 1.65 0.79
N THR A 57 -4.31 2.60 0.09
CA THR A 57 -4.11 4.05 0.25
C THR A 57 -5.38 4.75 0.76
N LYS A 58 -6.56 4.35 0.29
CA LYS A 58 -7.80 5.13 0.47
C LYS A 58 -8.31 5.24 1.90
N ILE A 59 -8.02 4.31 2.81
CA ILE A 59 -8.41 4.50 4.22
C ILE A 59 -7.70 5.71 4.85
N SER A 60 -6.49 6.04 4.39
CA SER A 60 -5.76 7.21 4.86
C SER A 60 -6.41 8.54 4.45
N TRP A 61 -7.28 8.54 3.43
CA TRP A 61 -7.97 9.72 2.93
C TRP A 61 -9.15 10.09 3.82
N ASN A 62 -8.84 10.53 5.03
CA ASN A 62 -9.83 10.97 6.01
C ASN A 62 -9.65 12.48 6.29
N GLU A 63 -10.72 13.23 6.06
CA GLU A 63 -10.73 14.69 6.23
C GLU A 63 -10.59 15.09 7.71
N PHE A 64 -11.24 14.35 8.61
CA PHE A 64 -11.35 14.72 10.02
C PHE A 64 -10.40 13.94 10.92
N ASN A 65 -10.35 12.62 10.75
CA ASN A 65 -9.67 11.70 11.65
C ASN A 65 -8.50 11.01 10.94
N ARG A 66 -7.28 11.42 11.26
CA ARG A 66 -6.09 10.73 10.78
C ARG A 66 -5.99 9.34 11.42
N MET A 67 -5.79 8.30 10.60
CA MET A 67 -5.46 6.96 11.11
C MET A 67 -4.15 7.03 11.91
N PRO A 68 -4.06 6.44 13.12
CA PRO A 68 -2.85 6.47 13.93
C PRO A 68 -1.76 5.48 13.49
N TYR A 69 -2.08 4.57 12.55
CA TYR A 69 -1.18 3.54 12.07
C TYR A 69 -1.12 3.49 10.53
N ASP A 70 0.11 3.39 10.01
CA ASP A 70 0.46 3.04 8.64
C ASP A 70 1.00 1.59 8.54
N THR A 71 1.41 0.97 9.64
CA THR A 71 1.77 -0.47 9.70
C THR A 71 1.22 -1.08 10.98
N PHE A 72 0.36 -2.09 10.85
CA PHE A 72 -0.31 -2.71 11.99
C PHE A 72 -0.86 -4.09 11.65
N MET A 73 -1.11 -4.89 12.69
CA MET A 73 -1.88 -6.13 12.56
C MET A 73 -3.36 -5.77 12.51
N TRP A 74 -4.01 -6.05 11.39
CA TRP A 74 -5.45 -5.86 11.27
C TRP A 74 -6.18 -7.13 11.69
N GLN A 75 -6.85 -7.05 12.85
CA GLN A 75 -7.67 -8.13 13.39
C GLN A 75 -9.10 -8.07 12.83
N GLY A 76 -9.56 -9.20 12.29
CA GLY A 76 -10.94 -9.42 11.85
C GLY A 76 -11.88 -9.77 13.01
N LEU A 77 -13.17 -9.85 12.72
CA LEU A 77 -14.21 -10.14 13.72
C LEU A 77 -14.03 -11.49 14.43
N ASP A 78 -13.37 -12.44 13.79
CA ASP A 78 -13.09 -13.78 14.31
C ASP A 78 -11.74 -13.89 15.03
N GLY A 79 -11.03 -12.77 15.18
CA GLY A 79 -9.69 -12.72 15.76
C GLY A 79 -8.56 -13.05 14.78
N THR A 80 -8.85 -13.37 13.52
CA THR A 80 -7.80 -13.56 12.50
C THR A 80 -7.07 -12.25 12.24
N GLU A 81 -5.74 -12.29 12.21
CA GLU A 81 -4.91 -11.10 11.94
C GLU A 81 -4.16 -11.18 10.62
N VAL A 82 -4.01 -10.04 9.94
CA VAL A 82 -3.23 -9.87 8.71
C VAL A 82 -2.36 -8.62 8.82
N LEU A 83 -1.09 -8.73 8.44
CA LEU A 83 -0.18 -7.57 8.46
C LEU A 83 -0.62 -6.59 7.38
N THR A 84 -0.95 -5.38 7.80
CA THR A 84 -1.50 -4.34 6.93
C THR A 84 -0.56 -3.16 6.86
N TYR A 85 -0.33 -2.67 5.64
CA TYR A 85 0.45 -1.46 5.36
C TYR A 85 -0.41 -0.43 4.64
N PHE A 86 -0.44 0.81 5.12
CA PHE A 86 -1.04 1.93 4.40
C PHE A 86 0.05 2.72 3.69
N ILE A 87 -0.16 2.98 2.40
CA ILE A 87 0.80 3.71 1.58
C ILE A 87 0.98 5.11 2.17
N SER A 88 2.24 5.47 2.42
CA SER A 88 2.65 6.73 3.05
C SER A 88 3.13 7.78 2.05
N THR A 89 3.23 7.44 0.77
CA THR A 89 3.73 8.34 -0.28
C THR A 89 2.96 9.66 -0.30
N GLN A 90 3.69 10.76 -0.14
CA GLN A 90 3.22 12.12 -0.33
C GLN A 90 4.41 13.05 -0.49
N ASP A 91 4.18 14.23 -1.05
CA ASP A 91 5.19 15.29 -1.02
C ASP A 91 5.49 15.77 0.39
N TYR A 92 6.74 16.18 0.61
CA TYR A 92 7.14 16.82 1.84
C TYR A 92 6.35 18.10 2.09
N ASN A 93 5.71 18.17 3.25
CA ASN A 93 5.06 19.36 3.76
C ASN A 93 5.80 19.80 5.03
N LYS A 94 6.33 21.04 5.00
CA LYS A 94 7.10 21.63 6.10
C LYS A 94 6.28 21.82 7.38
N ASP A 95 4.98 22.08 7.25
CA ASP A 95 4.15 22.49 8.38
C ASP A 95 3.62 21.24 9.08
N LYS A 96 2.87 20.38 8.38
CA LYS A 96 2.43 19.05 8.84
C LYS A 96 2.16 18.12 7.65
N PRO A 97 2.41 16.80 7.78
CA PRO A 97 1.99 15.83 6.77
C PRO A 97 0.47 15.91 6.55
N VAL A 98 0.05 15.87 5.29
CA VAL A 98 -1.37 15.82 4.94
C VAL A 98 -1.91 14.41 5.18
N ASN A 99 -3.22 14.30 5.46
CA ASN A 99 -3.85 13.00 5.67
C ASN A 99 -3.84 12.16 4.38
N PHE A 100 -3.89 12.82 3.23
CA PHE A 100 -3.90 12.21 1.91
C PHE A 100 -2.54 11.63 1.53
N THR A 101 -2.56 10.43 0.94
CA THR A 101 -1.38 9.75 0.39
C THR A 101 -1.69 9.26 -1.02
N THR A 102 -0.68 8.96 -1.82
CA THR A 102 -0.90 8.57 -3.23
C THR A 102 -0.23 7.24 -3.55
N TYR A 103 -0.81 6.46 -4.45
CA TYR A 103 -0.09 5.35 -5.08
C TYR A 103 0.52 5.76 -6.44
N ASN A 104 0.23 6.98 -6.88
CA ASN A 104 0.70 7.63 -8.10
C ASN A 104 1.75 8.71 -7.77
N GLY A 105 2.80 8.34 -7.05
CA GLY A 105 3.86 9.26 -6.64
C GLY A 105 4.97 9.42 -7.67
N ASP A 106 6.04 10.08 -7.25
CA ASP A 106 7.30 10.28 -7.96
C ASP A 106 8.48 9.89 -7.06
N THR A 107 9.68 9.83 -7.63
CA THR A 107 10.93 9.46 -6.96
C THR A 107 11.79 10.70 -6.65
N THR A 108 11.17 11.87 -6.54
CA THR A 108 11.85 13.12 -6.19
C THR A 108 12.30 13.10 -4.72
N PRO A 109 13.35 13.88 -4.35
CA PRO A 109 13.75 14.01 -2.94
C PRO A 109 12.61 14.48 -2.02
N THR A 110 11.71 15.33 -2.53
CA THR A 110 10.54 15.80 -1.77
C THR A 110 9.57 14.65 -1.46
N GLN A 111 9.33 13.74 -2.40
CA GLN A 111 8.47 12.57 -2.19
C GLN A 111 9.13 11.54 -1.27
N VAL A 112 10.44 11.34 -1.38
CA VAL A 112 11.18 10.43 -0.49
C VAL A 112 11.11 10.92 0.97
N LEU A 113 11.45 12.20 1.20
CA LEU A 113 11.39 12.80 2.52
C LEU A 113 9.95 12.89 3.04
N GLY A 114 8.99 13.25 2.19
CA GLY A 114 7.57 13.32 2.53
C GLY A 114 7.00 11.96 2.93
N CYS A 115 7.32 10.91 2.17
CA CYS A 115 6.93 9.54 2.47
C CYS A 115 7.45 9.08 3.84
N TRP A 116 8.73 9.33 4.13
CA TRP A 116 9.32 9.02 5.43
C TRP A 116 8.69 9.83 6.57
N ASN A 117 8.54 11.15 6.39
CA ASN A 117 7.97 12.01 7.41
C ASN A 117 6.50 11.68 7.70
N ARG A 118 5.74 11.27 6.67
CA ARG A 118 4.35 10.84 6.81
C ARG A 118 4.21 9.54 7.60
N TYR A 119 5.13 8.60 7.44
CA TYR A 119 5.07 7.30 8.08
C TYR A 119 5.09 7.39 9.62
N GLN A 120 4.16 6.70 10.29
CA GLN A 120 3.99 6.83 11.75
C GLN A 120 4.86 5.86 12.56
N GLN A 121 4.95 4.58 12.17
CA GLN A 121 5.55 3.49 12.97
C GLN A 121 7.08 3.38 12.84
N LYS A 122 7.79 4.51 12.99
CA LYS A 122 9.25 4.61 12.83
C LYS A 122 10.03 3.81 13.87
N GLU A 123 9.40 3.52 15.01
CA GLU A 123 9.95 2.76 16.13
C GLU A 123 10.09 1.26 15.82
N ILE A 124 9.25 0.71 14.95
CA ILE A 124 9.30 -0.71 14.54
C ILE A 124 9.77 -0.92 13.10
N ASN A 125 9.83 0.13 12.27
CA ASN A 125 10.18 0.01 10.87
C ASN A 125 10.99 1.22 10.37
N ARG A 126 12.10 0.94 9.69
CA ARG A 126 13.02 1.94 9.11
C ARG A 126 12.94 2.03 7.59
N THR A 127 12.05 1.27 6.96
CA THR A 127 11.91 1.20 5.51
C THR A 127 10.47 1.51 5.14
N VAL A 128 10.27 2.46 4.23
CA VAL A 128 8.94 2.85 3.76
C VAL A 128 8.79 2.55 2.29
N LEU A 129 7.55 2.24 1.88
CA LEU A 129 7.22 2.07 0.48
C LEU A 129 6.88 3.43 -0.15
N ASN A 130 7.73 3.90 -1.06
CA ASN A 130 7.41 5.03 -1.94
C ASN A 130 6.84 4.50 -3.27
N CYS A 131 5.54 4.66 -3.46
CA CYS A 131 4.85 4.22 -4.69
C CYS A 131 4.96 5.28 -5.77
N PHE A 132 5.50 4.93 -6.94
CA PHE A 132 5.69 5.88 -8.03
C PHE A 132 5.16 5.36 -9.37
N GLY A 133 4.72 6.28 -10.22
CA GLY A 133 4.18 6.00 -11.55
C GLY A 133 2.79 6.61 -11.77
N PHE A 134 2.26 6.43 -12.97
CA PHE A 134 0.92 6.90 -13.33
C PHE A 134 -0.09 5.75 -13.36
N GLY A 135 -0.97 5.69 -12.37
CA GLY A 135 -2.18 4.88 -12.32
C GLY A 135 -3.40 5.61 -12.89
N ASP A 136 -4.61 5.23 -12.45
CA ASP A 136 -5.89 5.84 -12.90
C ASP A 136 -6.07 5.88 -14.43
N GLY A 137 -5.64 4.82 -15.13
CA GLY A 137 -5.63 4.75 -16.60
C GLY A 137 -4.33 5.23 -17.26
N GLY A 138 -3.32 5.59 -16.46
CA GLY A 138 -1.95 5.89 -16.90
C GLY A 138 -1.11 4.65 -17.25
N GLY A 139 0.11 4.89 -17.76
CA GLY A 139 1.02 3.88 -18.30
C GLY A 139 2.11 3.38 -17.34
N GLY A 140 2.00 3.60 -16.03
CA GLY A 140 3.02 3.24 -15.05
C GLY A 140 4.18 4.25 -14.96
N PRO A 141 5.36 3.84 -14.44
CA PRO A 141 6.53 4.71 -14.31
C PRO A 141 7.12 5.16 -15.66
N THR A 142 7.66 6.39 -15.70
CA THR A 142 8.34 6.92 -16.89
C THR A 142 9.86 6.78 -16.78
N LYS A 143 10.57 6.80 -17.91
CA LYS A 143 12.05 6.75 -17.94
C LYS A 143 12.71 7.81 -17.03
N PRO A 144 12.26 9.09 -17.00
CA PRO A 144 12.80 10.07 -16.07
C PRO A 144 12.62 9.71 -14.59
N MET A 145 11.53 9.03 -14.21
CA MET A 145 11.32 8.60 -12.82
C MET A 145 12.31 7.51 -12.42
N LEU A 146 12.64 6.61 -13.35
CA LEU A 146 13.66 5.57 -13.14
C LEU A 146 15.06 6.18 -13.03
N GLU A 147 15.40 7.15 -13.89
CA GLU A 147 16.68 7.88 -13.80
C GLU A 147 16.83 8.61 -12.45
N ARG A 148 15.77 9.25 -11.96
CA ARG A 148 15.79 9.86 -10.62
C ARG A 148 15.97 8.83 -9.51
N LEU A 149 15.32 7.67 -9.62
CA LEU A 149 15.48 6.58 -8.65
C LEU A 149 16.94 6.13 -8.57
N GLU A 150 17.58 5.89 -9.71
CA GLU A 150 19.01 5.52 -9.79
C GLU A 150 19.94 6.59 -9.22
N ARG A 151 19.59 7.88 -9.36
CA ARG A 151 20.35 8.99 -8.77
C ARG A 151 20.18 9.04 -7.26
N THR A 152 18.95 8.88 -6.78
CA THR A 152 18.62 8.88 -5.35
C THR A 152 19.26 7.70 -4.62
N ASP A 153 19.40 6.54 -5.26
CA ASP A 153 20.04 5.35 -4.70
C ASP A 153 21.53 5.57 -4.36
N LYS A 154 22.20 6.51 -5.03
CA LYS A 154 23.59 6.91 -4.73
C LYS A 154 23.72 7.73 -3.45
N GLY A 155 22.60 8.02 -2.78
CA GLY A 155 22.51 8.89 -1.63
C GLY A 155 22.12 10.32 -2.00
N LEU A 156 21.43 10.98 -1.08
CA LEU A 156 21.02 12.38 -1.17
C LEU A 156 21.89 13.19 -0.21
N PRO A 157 22.91 13.93 -0.69
CA PRO A 157 23.77 14.72 0.19
C PRO A 157 22.94 15.73 1.00
N GLY A 158 23.02 15.66 2.33
CA GLY A 158 22.26 16.53 3.23
C GLY A 158 20.91 15.98 3.69
N MET A 159 20.58 14.73 3.37
CA MET A 159 19.48 13.95 3.93
C MET A 159 19.99 12.71 4.69
#